data_AF-A0AA38LDW4-F1
#
_entry.id   AF-A0AA38LDW4-F1
#
_cell.length_a   1.000
_cell.length_b   1.000
_cell.length_c   1.000
_cell.angle_alpha   90.00
_cell.angle_beta   90.00
_cell.angle_gamma   90.00
#
_symmetry.space_group_name_H-M   'P 1'
#
loop_
_entity.id
_entity.type
_entity.pdbx_description
1 polymer ?
#
loop_
_entity_poly.entity_id
_entity_poly.type
_entity_poly.pdbx_seq_one_letter_code
_entity_poly.pdbx_strand_id
1 'polypeptide(L)' 'LVYFEEAIKNKVWEKSMDDEINTIEKNQMWALVDLPKGKDMIGVKWVYKKKYNVDGTVQKHKARLVAR' A
#
# COMPACT_ATOMS: atom_id res chain seq x y z
N LEU A 1 -7.62 -7.57 -10.86
CA LEU A 1 -6.44 -6.95 -10.20
C LEU A 1 -6.76 -5.47 -10.11
N VAL A 2 -6.66 -4.87 -8.92
CA VAL A 2 -6.90 -3.43 -8.76
C VAL A 2 -5.60 -2.71 -9.05
N TYR A 3 -5.64 -1.68 -9.90
CA TYR A 3 -4.47 -0.83 -10.19
C TYR A 3 -4.51 0.44 -9.36
N PHE A 4 -3.36 1.11 -9.23
CA PHE A 4 -3.27 2.34 -8.45
C PHE A 4 -4.24 3.41 -8.96
N GLU A 5 -4.37 3.59 -10.28
CA GLU A 5 -5.27 4.61 -10.85
C GLU A 5 -6.75 4.36 -10.53
N GLU A 6 -7.13 3.10 -10.30
CA GLU A 6 -8.48 2.71 -9.89
C GLU A 6 -8.65 2.80 -8.37
N ALA A 7 -7.62 2.42 -7.61
CA ALA A 7 -7.60 2.44 -6.16
C ALA A 7 -7.75 3.87 -5.60
N ILE A 8 -7.03 4.84 -6.15
CA ILE A 8 -7.11 6.24 -5.68
C ILE A 8 -8.48 6.88 -5.88
N LYS A 9 -9.30 6.36 -6.80
CA LYS A 9 -10.67 6.85 -7.03
C LYS A 9 -11.66 6.34 -5.99
N ASN A 10 -11.25 5.36 -5.17
CA ASN A 10 -12.09 4.75 -4.17
C ASN A 10 -11.55 5.06 -2.77
N LYS A 11 -12.33 5.83 -2.00
CA LYS A 11 -12.01 6.24 -0.63
C LYS A 11 -11.64 5.07 0.30
N VAL A 12 -12.17 3.87 0.05
CA VAL A 12 -11.88 2.68 0.86
C VAL A 12 -10.45 2.19 0.63
N TRP A 13 -9.97 2.27 -0.62
CA TRP A 13 -8.60 1.91 -0.96
C TRP A 13 -7.61 2.99 -0.55
N GLU A 14 -7.95 4.27 -0.77
CA GLU A 14 -7.19 5.44 -0.30
C GLU A 14 -6.95 5.35 1.22
N LYS A 15 -8.02 5.19 2.00
CA LYS A 15 -7.91 5.02 3.46
C LYS A 15 -7.01 3.85 3.85
N SER A 16 -7.07 2.73 3.12
CA SER A 16 -6.20 1.59 3.40
C SER A 16 -4.74 1.84 3.05
N MET A 17 -4.44 2.73 2.09
CA MET A 17 -3.06 3.15 1.80
C MET A 17 -2.54 4.04 2.93
N ASP A 18 -3.34 5.01 3.36
CA ASP A 18 -2.99 5.92 4.44
C ASP A 18 -2.73 5.14 5.73
N ASP A 19 -3.58 4.17 6.06
CA ASP A 19 -3.37 3.28 7.22
C ASP A 19 -2.04 2.52 7.14
N GLU A 20 -1.64 2.05 5.94
CA GLU A 20 -0.37 1.35 5.73
C GLU A 20 0.82 2.31 5.88
N ILE A 21 0.77 3.50 5.27
CA ILE A 21 1.83 4.52 5.40
C ILE A 21 2.00 4.92 6.87
N ASN A 22 0.89 5.23 7.56
CA ASN A 22 0.90 5.55 8.99
C ASN A 22 1.51 4.41 9.82
N THR A 23 1.27 3.15 9.46
CA THR A 23 1.84 2.00 10.16
C THR A 23 3.36 1.89 9.92
N ILE A 24 3.82 2.16 8.70
CA ILE A 24 5.25 2.18 8.35
C ILE A 24 5.97 3.28 9.14
N GLU A 25 5.39 4.48 9.19
CA GLU A 25 5.92 5.61 9.94
C GLU A 25 5.97 5.33 11.45
N LYS A 26 4.86 4.81 12.02
CA LYS A 26 4.78 4.45 13.44
C LYS A 26 5.79 3.38 13.83
N ASN A 27 6.02 2.39 12.97
CA ASN A 27 6.96 1.32 13.23
C ASN A 27 8.43 1.73 12.95
N GLN A 28 8.67 2.95 12.45
CA GLN A 28 10.00 3.46 12.08
C GLN A 28 10.81 2.50 11.19
N MET A 29 10.14 1.66 10.40
CA MET A 29 10.82 0.64 9.60
C MET A 29 11.40 1.21 8.31
N TRP A 30 10.79 2.26 7.77
CA TRP A 30 11.21 2.91 6.51
C TRP A 30 11.28 4.40 6.76
N ALA A 31 12.40 5.00 6.34
CA ALA A 31 12.54 6.44 6.26
C ALA A 31 12.58 6.83 4.79
N LEU A 32 11.84 7.89 4.44
CA LEU A 32 11.98 8.51 3.14
C LEU A 32 13.35 9.21 3.10
N VAL A 33 14.21 8.78 2.18
CA VAL A 33 15.55 9.33 2.01
C VAL A 33 15.78 9.68 0.54
N ASP A 34 16.56 10.74 0.30
CA ASP A 34 17.00 11.07 -1.05
C ASP A 34 17.87 9.94 -1.61
N LEU A 35 17.77 9.70 -2.92
CA LEU A 35 18.53 8.65 -3.59
C LEU A 35 20.03 8.97 -3.49
N PRO A 36 20.83 8.13 -2.80
CA PRO A 36 22.27 8.37 -2.70
C PRO A 36 22.94 8.27 -4.07
N LYS A 37 23.94 9.14 -4.31
CA LYS A 37 24.68 9.17 -5.58
C LYS A 37 25.28 7.80 -5.91
N GLY A 38 25.03 7.32 -7.13
CA GLY A 38 25.58 6.07 -7.63
C GLY A 38 24.87 4.81 -7.13
N LYS A 39 23.66 4.94 -6.59
CA LYS A 39 22.78 3.81 -6.26
C LYS A 39 21.54 3.80 -7.14
N ASP A 40 21.10 2.59 -7.46
CA ASP A 40 19.85 2.38 -8.17
C ASP A 40 18.67 2.47 -7.19
N MET A 41 17.60 3.14 -7.64
CA MET A 41 16.37 3.23 -6.89
C MET A 41 15.60 1.92 -7.01
N ILE A 42 15.23 1.33 -5.87
CA ILE A 42 14.28 0.22 -5.85
C ILE A 42 12.88 0.81 -6.05
N GLY A 43 12.20 0.39 -7.11
CA GLY A 43 10.82 0.77 -7.33
C GLY A 43 9.91 0.17 -6.25
N VAL A 44 8.89 0.91 -5.83
CA VAL A 44 7.81 0.38 -4.98
C VAL A 44 6.54 0.20 -5.79
N LYS A 45 5.70 -0.75 -5.39
CA LYS A 45 4.37 -0.97 -5.96
C LYS A 45 3.34 -1.21 -4.87
N TRP A 46 2.11 -0.83 -5.15
CA TRP A 46 0.97 -1.15 -4.31
C TRP A 46 0.39 -2.52 -4.65
N VAL A 47 0.07 -3.30 -3.62
CA VAL A 47 -0.65 -4.57 -3.73
C VAL A 47 -1.97 -4.45 -3.00
N TYR A 48 -3.05 -4.69 -3.73
CA TYR A 48 -4.42 -4.61 -3.21
C TYR A 48 -5.01 -6.00 -3.07
N LYS A 49 -5.61 -6.27 -1.91
CA LYS A 49 -6.32 -7.52 -1.64
C LYS A 49 -7.61 -7.23 -0.88
N LYS A 50 -8.72 -7.75 -1.38
CA LYS A 50 -9.98 -7.81 -0.62
C LYS A 50 -9.93 -9.07 0.26
N LYS A 51 -10.19 -8.89 1.55
CA LYS A 51 -10.49 -9.98 2.46
C LYS A 51 -11.99 -10.20 2.46
N TYR A 52 -12.39 -11.45 2.34
CA TYR A 52 -13.78 -11.86 2.34
C TYR A 52 -14.09 -12.58 3.65
N ASN A 53 -15.31 -12.41 4.13
CA ASN A 53 -15.90 -13.20 5.21
C ASN A 53 -16.25 -14.61 4.69
N VAL A 54 -16.61 -15.51 5.59
CA VAL A 54 -17.01 -16.90 5.26
C VAL A 54 -18.26 -16.93 4.36
N ASP A 55 -19.12 -15.93 4.49
CA ASP A 55 -20.32 -15.73 3.67
C ASP A 55 -20.04 -15.12 2.29
N GLY A 56 -18.78 -14.81 1.96
CA GLY A 56 -18.38 -14.20 0.70
C GLY A 56 -18.52 -12.67 0.64
N THR A 57 -18.98 -12.02 1.71
CA THR A 57 -19.03 -10.54 1.78
C THR A 57 -17.64 -9.95 1.98
N VAL A 58 -17.41 -8.71 1.52
CA VAL A 58 -16.10 -8.06 1.68
C VAL A 58 -15.93 -7.60 3.13
N GLN A 59 -15.05 -8.28 3.85
CA GLN A 59 -14.69 -7.95 5.22
C GLN A 59 -13.81 -6.70 5.31
N LYS A 60 -12.74 -6.66 4.51
CA LYS A 60 -11.76 -5.57 4.58
C LYS A 60 -11.00 -5.41 3.27
N HIS A 61 -10.74 -4.17 2.91
CA HIS A 61 -9.82 -3.81 1.84
C HIS A 61 -8.43 -3.64 2.45
N LYS A 62 -7.44 -4.29 1.85
CA LYS A 62 -6.06 -4.28 2.31
C LYS A 62 -5.13 -3.83 1.19
N ALA A 63 -4.54 -2.66 1.35
CA ALA A 63 -3.42 -2.17 0.54
C ALA A 63 -2.10 -2.48 1.26
N ARG A 64 -1.05 -2.78 0.51
CA ARG A 64 0.33 -2.93 1.00
C ARG A 64 1.32 -2.32 0.04
N LEU A 65 2.33 -1.65 0.57
CA LEU A 65 3.46 -1.15 -0.22
C LEU A 65 4.57 -2.22 -0.21
N VAL A 66 5.05 -2.59 -1.40
CA VAL A 66 6.12 -3.60 -1.53
C VAL A 66 7.21 -3.13 -2.50
N ALA A 67 8.45 -3.53 -2.25
CA ALA A 67 9.54 -3.38 -3.21
C ALA A 67 9.28 -4.22 -4.46
N ARG A 68 9.76 -3.74 -5.61
CA ARG A 68 9.68 -4.39 -6.91
C ARG A 68 11.04 -4.84 -7.39
#